data_AF-A0A535LWU9-F1
#
_entry.id   AF-A0A535LWU9-F1
#
_cell.length_a   1.000
_cell.length_b   1.000
_cell.length_c   1.000
_cell.angle_alpha   90.00
_cell.angle_beta   90.00
_cell.angle_gamma   90.00
#
_symmetry.space_group_name_H-M   'P 1'
#
loop_
_entity.id
_entity.type
_entity.pdbx_description
1 polymer ?
#
loop_
_entity_poly.entity_id
_entity_poly.type
_entity_poly.pdbx_seq_one_letter_code
_entity_poly.pdbx_strand_id
1 'polypeptide(L)'
;MQGGLYGYFVKNLKGKKGQSGFTLIELLVVVTILGVLAAIVTLSLVGLTTNAELKACQQEYKTVQAGIDAYMANNNLNTVPASTGTSNMQSPIPLYNPNSSPTYIRNTPTQWAYAWNGSGQITAIIQKDAASPAVPTGCTVSG
;
A
#
# COMPACT_ATOMS: atom_id res chain seq x y z
N MET A 1 -41.11 44.06 54.64
CA MET A 1 -39.79 43.61 54.16
C MET A 1 -40.02 42.45 53.19
N GLN A 2 -40.36 42.78 51.94
CA GLN A 2 -39.46 42.85 50.76
C GLN A 2 -39.43 41.52 49.98
N GLY A 3 -40.34 41.42 49.01
CA GLY A 3 -40.44 40.35 48.02
C GLY A 3 -39.32 40.40 46.99
N GLY A 4 -38.16 39.82 47.33
CA GLY A 4 -36.93 39.93 46.54
C GLY A 4 -36.37 38.65 45.91
N LEU A 5 -37.07 37.50 45.91
CA LEU A 5 -36.43 36.23 45.48
C LEU A 5 -36.96 35.59 44.18
N TYR A 6 -38.18 35.93 43.73
CA TYR A 6 -38.76 35.29 42.53
C TYR A 6 -38.22 35.86 41.19
N GLY A 7 -37.57 37.02 41.20
CA GLY A 7 -37.11 37.70 39.98
C GLY A 7 -35.80 37.17 39.37
N TYR A 8 -34.99 36.42 40.12
CA TYR A 8 -33.67 35.96 39.63
C TYR A 8 -33.75 34.70 38.75
N PHE A 9 -34.77 33.86 38.93
CA PHE A 9 -34.91 32.62 38.16
C PHE A 9 -35.55 32.82 36.77
N VAL A 10 -36.32 33.88 36.56
CA VAL A 10 -37.05 34.11 35.29
C VAL A 10 -36.20 34.84 34.24
N LYS A 11 -35.04 35.40 34.60
CA LYS A 11 -34.20 36.19 33.68
C LYS A 11 -33.35 35.38 32.70
N ASN A 12 -33.26 34.06 32.87
CA ASN A 12 -32.47 33.17 32.00
C ASN A 12 -33.29 32.39 30.96
N LEU A 13 -34.59 32.68 30.81
CA LEU A 13 -35.44 32.11 29.75
C LEU A 13 -35.58 33.03 28.53
N LYS A 14 -34.67 34.01 28.35
CA LYS A 14 -34.49 34.65 27.04
C LYS A 14 -33.84 33.64 26.10
N GLY A 15 -34.67 32.74 25.57
CA GLY A 15 -34.31 31.80 24.53
C GLY A 15 -33.56 32.54 23.43
N LYS A 16 -32.36 32.05 23.12
CA LYS A 16 -31.61 32.47 21.94
C LYS A 16 -32.49 32.18 20.72
N LYS A 17 -33.24 33.18 20.27
CA LYS A 17 -33.84 33.23 18.93
C LYS A 17 -32.66 33.18 17.95
N GLY A 18 -32.47 32.03 17.33
CA GLY A 18 -31.36 31.81 16.40
C GLY A 18 -31.04 30.35 16.10
N GLN A 19 -31.84 29.38 16.54
CA GLN A 19 -31.79 28.05 15.94
C GLN A 19 -32.56 28.10 14.62
N SER A 20 -31.92 28.63 13.57
CA SER A 20 -32.33 28.36 12.19
C SER A 20 -32.18 26.85 12.00
N GLY A 21 -33.29 26.12 12.06
CA GLY A 21 -33.29 24.69 11.81
C GLY A 21 -32.79 24.43 10.40
N PHE A 22 -31.81 23.54 10.28
CA PHE A 22 -31.48 22.88 9.01
C PHE A 22 -32.79 22.40 8.39
N THR A 23 -33.07 22.81 7.18
CA THR A 23 -34.26 22.33 6.49
C THR A 23 -34.08 20.82 6.23
N LEU A 24 -35.16 20.04 6.35
CA LEU A 24 -35.09 18.61 6.02
C LEU A 24 -34.62 18.38 4.58
N ILE A 25 -34.93 19.32 3.67
CA ILE A 25 -34.48 19.29 2.29
C ILE A 25 -32.97 19.55 2.13
N GLU A 26 -32.37 20.42 2.96
CA GLU A 26 -30.91 20.60 2.97
C GLU A 26 -30.19 19.31 3.31
N LEU A 27 -30.65 18.60 4.35
CA LEU A 27 -30.02 17.32 4.69
C LEU A 27 -30.34 16.24 3.66
N LEU A 28 -31.53 16.23 3.07
CA LEU A 28 -31.90 15.28 2.03
C LEU A 28 -30.98 15.40 0.81
N VAL A 29 -30.79 16.61 0.27
CA VAL A 29 -29.96 16.81 -0.92
C VAL A 29 -28.49 16.48 -0.64
N VAL A 30 -27.99 16.76 0.57
CA VAL A 30 -26.60 16.45 0.93
C VAL A 30 -26.37 14.94 0.98
N VAL A 31 -27.22 14.19 1.67
CA VAL A 31 -27.03 12.74 1.78
C VAL A 31 -27.25 12.03 0.43
N THR A 32 -28.12 12.57 -0.44
CA THR A 32 -28.26 12.01 -1.79
C THR A 32 -27.00 12.24 -2.64
N ILE A 33 -26.43 13.45 -2.63
CA ILE A 33 -25.17 13.73 -3.34
C ILE A 33 -24.03 12.87 -2.78
N LEU A 34 -23.89 12.79 -1.44
CA LEU A 34 -22.89 11.93 -0.80
C LEU A 34 -23.08 10.45 -1.14
N GLY A 35 -24.34 9.99 -1.25
CA GLY A 35 -24.66 8.63 -1.68
C GLY A 35 -24.23 8.33 -3.11
N VAL A 36 -24.49 9.25 -4.05
CA VAL A 36 -24.06 9.11 -5.45
C VAL A 36 -22.54 9.14 -5.57
N LEU A 37 -21.86 10.07 -4.88
CA LEU A 37 -20.40 10.17 -4.89
C LEU A 37 -19.75 8.90 -4.30
N ALA A 38 -20.26 8.40 -3.17
CA ALA A 38 -19.75 7.18 -2.55
C ALA A 38 -19.89 5.98 -3.48
N ALA A 39 -21.01 5.85 -4.21
CA ALA A 39 -21.23 4.74 -5.15
C ALA A 39 -20.27 4.75 -6.35
N ILE A 40 -19.91 5.93 -6.88
CA ILE A 40 -18.97 6.03 -8.01
C ILE A 40 -17.54 5.72 -7.54
N VAL A 41 -17.14 6.24 -6.37
CA VAL A 41 -15.79 6.05 -5.83
C VAL A 41 -15.51 4.58 -5.53
N THR A 42 -16.47 3.85 -4.94
CA THR A 42 -16.27 2.43 -4.59
C THR A 42 -15.98 1.56 -5.81
N LEU A 43 -16.71 1.74 -6.92
CA LEU A 43 -16.48 1.01 -8.17
C LEU A 43 -15.13 1.35 -8.82
N SER A 44 -14.71 2.61 -8.74
CA SER A 44 -13.43 3.06 -9.31
C SER A 44 -12.21 2.48 -8.57
N LEU A 45 -12.31 2.28 -7.25
CA LEU A 45 -11.17 1.87 -6.42
C LEU A 45 -10.78 0.41 -6.64
N VAL A 46 -11.76 -0.48 -6.85
CA VAL A 46 -11.53 -1.93 -7.02
C VAL A 46 -10.63 -2.24 -8.22
N GLY A 47 -10.79 -1.53 -9.34
CA GLY A 47 -9.94 -1.74 -10.52
C GLY A 47 -8.54 -1.14 -10.40
N LEU A 48 -8.37 -0.08 -9.59
CA LEU A 48 -7.10 0.60 -9.43
C LEU A 48 -6.12 -0.20 -8.57
N THR A 49 -6.60 -0.85 -7.51
CA THR A 49 -5.74 -1.63 -6.60
C THR A 49 -5.11 -2.82 -7.32
N THR A 50 -5.86 -3.60 -8.09
CA THR A 50 -5.33 -4.74 -8.84
C THR A 50 -4.27 -4.31 -9.86
N ASN A 51 -4.50 -3.20 -10.57
CA ASN A 51 -3.51 -2.66 -11.51
C ASN A 51 -2.25 -2.13 -10.82
N ALA A 52 -2.41 -1.51 -9.65
CA ALA A 52 -1.29 -1.04 -8.85
C ALA A 52 -0.43 -2.21 -8.35
N GLU A 53 -1.05 -3.28 -7.86
CA GLU A 53 -0.36 -4.49 -7.42
C GLU A 53 0.41 -5.16 -8.56
N LEU A 54 -0.20 -5.28 -9.75
CA LEU A 54 0.47 -5.83 -10.93
C LEU A 54 1.72 -5.01 -11.30
N LYS A 55 1.59 -3.68 -11.33
CA LYS A 55 2.72 -2.78 -11.62
C LYS A 55 3.80 -2.84 -10.55
N ALA A 56 3.42 -2.93 -9.28
CA ALA A 56 4.35 -3.09 -8.17
C ALA A 56 5.15 -4.39 -8.32
N CYS A 57 4.48 -5.50 -8.66
CA CYS A 57 5.12 -6.80 -8.88
C CYS A 57 6.12 -6.77 -10.05
N GLN A 58 5.74 -6.17 -11.18
CA GLN A 58 6.65 -6.01 -12.33
C GLN A 58 7.84 -5.09 -12.02
N GLN A 59 7.63 -4.04 -11.24
CA GLN A 59 8.70 -3.11 -10.85
C GLN A 59 9.68 -3.76 -9.87
N GLU A 60 9.17 -4.49 -8.87
CA GLU A 60 9.99 -5.21 -7.91
C GLU A 60 10.82 -6.30 -8.62
N TYR A 61 10.21 -7.06 -9.53
CA TYR A 61 10.90 -8.02 -10.39
C TYR A 61 12.11 -7.40 -11.11
N LYS A 62 11.91 -6.27 -11.81
CA LYS A 62 12.99 -5.58 -12.52
C LYS A 62 14.07 -5.05 -11.59
N THR A 63 13.68 -4.59 -10.41
CA THR A 63 14.61 -4.10 -9.39
C THR A 63 15.50 -5.23 -8.88
N VAL A 64 14.92 -6.41 -8.63
CA VAL A 64 15.69 -7.59 -8.20
C VAL A 64 16.61 -8.07 -9.32
N GLN A 65 16.13 -8.18 -10.57
CA GLN A 65 16.97 -8.58 -11.71
C GLN A 65 18.17 -7.65 -11.87
N ALA A 66 17.93 -6.33 -11.87
CA ALA A 66 19.00 -5.34 -11.96
C ALA A 66 19.98 -5.44 -10.78
N GLY A 67 19.50 -5.76 -9.58
CA GLY A 67 20.34 -6.00 -8.40
C GLY A 67 21.25 -7.22 -8.57
N ILE A 68 20.73 -8.32 -9.12
CA ILE A 68 21.52 -9.53 -9.44
C ILE A 68 22.57 -9.21 -10.49
N ASP A 69 22.18 -8.54 -11.58
CA ASP A 69 23.09 -8.17 -12.67
C ASP A 69 24.21 -7.25 -12.17
N ALA A 70 23.88 -6.28 -11.32
CA ALA A 70 24.85 -5.38 -10.71
C ALA A 70 25.79 -6.11 -9.73
N TYR A 71 25.28 -7.05 -8.94
CA TYR A 71 26.10 -7.90 -8.06
C TYR A 71 27.09 -8.74 -8.87
N MET A 72 26.62 -9.38 -9.93
CA MET A 72 27.45 -10.20 -10.81
C MET A 72 28.52 -9.35 -11.51
N ALA A 73 28.15 -8.17 -12.03
CA ALA A 73 29.08 -7.25 -12.66
C ALA A 73 30.14 -6.73 -11.68
N ASN A 74 29.76 -6.35 -10.45
CA ASN A 74 30.69 -5.82 -9.46
C ASN A 74 31.71 -6.88 -8.99
N ASN A 75 31.29 -8.14 -8.91
CA ASN A 75 32.13 -9.26 -8.46
C ASN A 75 32.80 -10.02 -9.62
N ASN A 76 32.63 -9.57 -10.87
CA ASN A 76 33.11 -10.26 -12.08
C ASN A 76 32.67 -11.73 -12.16
N LEU A 77 31.41 -12.00 -11.81
CA LEU A 77 30.83 -13.34 -11.79
C LEU A 77 30.03 -13.62 -13.06
N ASN A 78 30.24 -14.80 -13.65
CA ASN A 78 29.41 -15.33 -14.73
C ASN A 78 28.29 -16.23 -14.21
N THR A 79 28.39 -16.67 -12.95
CA THR A 79 27.40 -17.52 -12.30
C THR A 79 27.16 -17.13 -10.85
N VAL A 80 25.96 -17.39 -10.37
CA VAL A 80 25.55 -17.22 -8.97
C VAL A 80 24.86 -18.48 -8.46
N PRO A 81 24.81 -18.70 -7.14
CA PRO A 81 23.97 -19.75 -6.58
C PRO A 81 22.52 -19.57 -7.01
N ALA A 82 21.96 -20.60 -7.65
CA ALA A 82 20.55 -20.60 -8.04
C ALA A 82 19.65 -20.58 -6.80
N SER A 83 18.48 -19.97 -6.93
CA SER A 83 17.47 -19.92 -5.88
C SER A 83 16.16 -20.46 -6.44
N THR A 84 15.48 -21.31 -5.69
CA THR A 84 14.13 -21.81 -6.01
C THR A 84 13.03 -20.87 -5.51
N GLY A 85 13.38 -19.78 -4.83
CA GLY A 85 12.43 -18.82 -4.25
C GLY A 85 12.96 -18.25 -2.94
N THR A 86 13.34 -16.97 -2.95
CA THR A 86 13.69 -16.24 -1.72
C THR A 86 13.14 -14.83 -1.78
N SER A 87 12.71 -14.33 -0.63
CA SER A 87 12.40 -12.90 -0.41
C SER A 87 13.45 -12.20 0.45
N ASN A 88 14.40 -12.95 1.02
CA ASN A 88 15.32 -12.45 2.05
C ASN A 88 16.48 -11.63 1.44
N MET A 89 16.86 -11.80 0.17
CA MET A 89 17.84 -10.95 -0.56
C MET A 89 19.23 -10.75 0.10
N GLN A 90 19.49 -11.35 1.26
CA GLN A 90 20.80 -11.44 1.90
C GLN A 90 21.47 -12.79 1.55
N SER A 91 20.66 -13.77 1.15
CA SER A 91 21.05 -15.14 0.80
C SER A 91 20.09 -15.68 -0.27
N PRO A 92 20.57 -16.50 -1.23
CA PRO A 92 21.93 -17.05 -1.35
C PRO A 92 22.97 -16.09 -1.95
N ILE A 93 22.54 -14.92 -2.44
CA ILE A 93 23.42 -13.83 -2.87
C ILE A 93 23.10 -12.58 -2.03
N PRO A 94 24.12 -11.84 -1.54
CA PRO A 94 23.92 -10.68 -0.68
C PRO A 94 23.59 -9.43 -1.50
N LEU A 95 22.36 -9.36 -2.03
CA LEU A 95 21.86 -8.19 -2.75
C LEU A 95 21.53 -7.04 -1.79
N TYR A 96 21.08 -7.35 -0.58
CA TYR A 96 20.86 -6.39 0.49
C TYR A 96 21.85 -6.62 1.63
N ASN A 97 22.49 -5.56 2.08
CA ASN A 97 23.37 -5.59 3.24
C ASN A 97 23.09 -4.37 4.14
N PRO A 98 22.52 -4.57 5.35
CA PRO A 98 22.14 -3.45 6.23
C PRO A 98 23.34 -2.76 6.89
N ASN A 99 24.49 -3.45 6.97
CA ASN A 99 25.61 -3.05 7.83
C ASN A 99 26.87 -2.68 7.03
N SER A 100 26.87 -2.87 5.72
CA SER A 100 28.04 -2.61 4.89
C SER A 100 27.68 -2.41 3.42
N SER A 101 28.58 -1.75 2.68
CA SER A 101 28.49 -1.58 1.23
C SER A 101 29.33 -2.63 0.51
N PRO A 102 28.99 -3.01 -0.74
CA PRO A 102 27.86 -2.50 -1.54
C PRO A 102 26.51 -3.16 -1.21
N THR A 103 25.42 -2.41 -1.38
CA THR A 103 24.04 -2.92 -1.41
C THR A 103 23.47 -2.67 -2.80
N TYR A 104 22.86 -3.69 -3.40
CA TYR A 104 22.40 -3.68 -4.80
C TYR A 104 20.90 -3.44 -4.90
N ILE A 105 20.16 -3.78 -3.85
CA ILE A 105 18.76 -3.42 -3.68
C ILE A 105 18.57 -2.64 -2.38
N ARG A 106 17.44 -1.94 -2.26
CA ARG A 106 17.15 -1.03 -1.14
C ARG A 106 16.31 -1.67 -0.04
N ASN A 107 15.52 -2.69 -0.36
CA ASN A 107 14.52 -3.25 0.55
C ASN A 107 14.68 -4.76 0.67
N THR A 108 14.53 -5.26 1.89
CA THR A 108 14.32 -6.68 2.20
C THR A 108 13.41 -6.80 3.44
N PRO A 109 12.57 -7.84 3.58
CA PRO A 109 12.22 -8.80 2.54
C PRO A 109 11.45 -8.13 1.40
N THR A 110 11.57 -8.68 0.19
CA THR A 110 10.72 -8.31 -0.94
C THR A 110 9.27 -8.74 -0.70
N GLN A 111 8.32 -8.13 -1.41
CA GLN A 111 6.90 -8.46 -1.29
C GLN A 111 6.63 -9.89 -1.79
N TRP A 112 7.25 -10.27 -2.91
CA TRP A 112 7.23 -11.64 -3.44
C TRP A 112 8.59 -12.32 -3.34
N ALA A 113 8.61 -13.65 -3.43
CA ALA A 113 9.83 -14.43 -3.52
C ALA A 113 10.23 -14.61 -5.00
N TYR A 114 11.54 -14.56 -5.26
CA TYR A 114 12.08 -14.68 -6.61
C TYR A 114 12.95 -15.93 -6.72
N ALA A 115 12.72 -16.69 -7.79
CA ALA A 115 13.58 -17.79 -8.20
C ALA A 115 14.44 -17.35 -9.38
N TRP A 116 15.70 -17.78 -9.40
CA TRP A 116 16.62 -17.48 -10.50
C TRP A 116 17.55 -18.65 -10.79
N ASN A 117 18.01 -18.72 -12.03
CA ASN A 117 18.95 -19.73 -12.48
C ASN A 117 20.40 -19.37 -12.14
N GLY A 118 21.34 -20.27 -12.45
CA GLY A 118 22.76 -20.05 -12.21
C GLY A 118 23.37 -18.87 -12.97
N SER A 119 22.73 -18.38 -14.04
CA SER A 119 23.13 -17.20 -14.80
C SER A 119 22.60 -15.89 -14.21
N GLY A 120 21.88 -15.94 -13.08
CA GLY A 120 21.29 -14.76 -12.44
C GLY A 120 19.97 -14.29 -13.06
N GLN A 121 19.42 -15.03 -14.03
CA GLN A 121 18.13 -14.67 -14.64
C GLN A 121 17.00 -15.16 -13.75
N ILE A 122 16.08 -14.27 -13.39
CA ILE A 122 14.88 -14.63 -12.64
C ILE A 122 13.95 -15.46 -13.53
N THR A 123 13.56 -16.63 -13.04
CA THR A 123 12.75 -17.63 -13.75
C THR A 123 11.33 -17.77 -13.21
N ALA A 124 11.09 -17.35 -11.96
CA ALA A 124 9.74 -17.36 -11.38
C ALA A 124 9.56 -16.28 -10.30
N ILE A 125 8.31 -15.87 -10.14
CA ILE A 125 7.82 -15.01 -9.06
C ILE A 125 6.82 -15.85 -8.27
N ILE A 126 7.02 -15.95 -6.96
CA ILE A 126 6.29 -16.88 -6.09
C ILE A 126 5.79 -16.12 -4.86
N GLN A 127 4.64 -16.53 -4.33
CA GLN A 127 4.17 -16.03 -3.04
C GLN A 127 5.15 -16.47 -1.94
N LYS A 128 5.66 -15.52 -1.15
CA LYS A 128 6.71 -15.79 -0.15
C LYS A 128 6.24 -16.61 1.05
N ASP A 129 4.99 -16.43 1.47
CA ASP A 129 4.33 -17.19 2.54
C ASP A 129 2.80 -17.02 2.46
N ALA A 130 2.06 -17.88 3.17
CA ALA A 130 0.60 -17.87 3.15
C ALA A 130 -0.04 -16.59 3.72
N ALA A 131 0.69 -15.80 4.50
CA ALA A 131 0.21 -14.53 5.05
C ALA A 131 0.41 -13.35 4.09
N SER A 132 1.23 -13.53 3.06
CA SER A 132 1.55 -12.50 2.07
C SER A 132 0.54 -12.47 0.93
N PRO A 133 0.37 -11.33 0.25
CA PRO A 133 -0.46 -11.26 -0.95
C PRO A 133 -0.02 -12.29 -2.00
N ALA A 134 -1.00 -12.93 -2.65
CA ALA A 134 -0.73 -13.78 -3.81
C ALA A 134 -0.04 -12.97 -4.91
N VAL A 135 0.67 -13.67 -5.81
CA VAL A 135 1.24 -13.02 -7.00
C VAL A 135 0.07 -12.56 -7.89
N PRO A 136 -0.03 -11.27 -8.26
CA PRO A 136 -1.11 -10.78 -9.11
C PRO A 136 -1.13 -11.49 -10.46
N THR A 137 -2.33 -11.84 -10.95
CA THR A 137 -2.49 -12.46 -12.27
C THR A 137 -1.89 -11.56 -13.35
N GLY A 138 -1.01 -12.13 -14.18
CA GLY A 138 -0.28 -11.40 -15.23
C GLY A 138 1.07 -10.82 -14.77
N CYS A 139 1.42 -10.93 -13.50
CA CYS A 139 2.80 -10.70 -13.07
C CYS A 139 3.64 -11.94 -13.39
N THR A 140 4.22 -11.97 -14.59
CA THR A 140 5.12 -13.03 -15.03
C THR A 140 6.51 -12.46 -15.30
N VAL A 141 7.52 -13.32 -15.22
CA VAL A 141 8.84 -13.00 -15.75
C VAL A 141 8.71 -12.73 -17.25
N SER A 142 9.01 -11.51 -17.68
CA SER A 142 9.15 -11.22 -19.10
C SER A 142 10.61 -11.46 -19.45
N GLY A 143 10.85 -12.42 -20.34
CA GLY A 143 12.15 -12.58 -21.00
C GLY A 143 12.55 -11.32 -21.76
#